data_AF-A0A965J8S7-F1
#
_entry.id   AF-A0A965J8S7-F1
#
_cell.length_a   1.000
_cell.length_b   1.000
_cell.length_c   1.000
_cell.angle_alpha   90.00
_cell.angle_beta   90.00
_cell.angle_gamma   90.00
#
_symmetry.space_group_name_H-M   'P 1'
#
loop_
_entity.id
_entity.type
_entity.pdbx_description
1 polymer ?
#
loop_
_entity_poly.entity_id
_entity_poly.type
_entity_poly.pdbx_seq_one_letter_code
_entity_poly.pdbx_strand_id
1 'polypeptide(L)'
;MLPRRDVLFDQGFSLEKEIVLREYFTMHKERFDISGFAQVPEGAYQQMLIRRSLGLNDFTPLEPSHVQESVEKALRFPLRQSVGSCFATCVAILIQKERVDLLIKDLADILYRGGLVRVVEGHECIAPLSPFYGAGYPLLKAWEFTIASLTDYDHKAYRYNFHSSLGLDPNEPEGLGRALWEQFEKNFVVLKESYQKKFQDIRDHESALQGAQLRLNSAFREEDMRRVQAEMQLENMRLDMLELDAQEVKKKLIDIQEGSKLFFEELDLALLEEFYEVYDPEIAGEKKENYQDSEAGFRLVWKNGLKNISQHIRLKDLETYIFAVKEFFLSFERRMVVDHPQLQGLIESSGIIVQQMLQSIPFRRRLESKQPWAYPSGGSLETLLE
;
A
#
# COMPACT_ATOMS: atom_id res chain seq x y z
N MET A 1 37.88 -10.67 3.77
CA MET A 1 38.89 -9.59 3.81
C MET A 1 38.15 -8.28 3.97
N LEU A 2 38.34 -7.58 5.09
CA LEU A 2 37.79 -6.23 5.30
C LEU A 2 38.52 -5.25 4.38
N PRO A 3 37.84 -4.30 3.71
CA PRO A 3 38.54 -3.29 2.94
C PRO A 3 39.30 -2.35 3.88
N ARG A 4 40.51 -1.96 3.45
CA ARG A 4 41.42 -1.05 4.18
C ARG A 4 40.74 0.30 4.46
N ARG A 5 40.99 0.83 5.66
CA ARG A 5 40.42 2.06 6.23
C ARG A 5 40.82 3.37 5.51
N ASP A 6 41.64 3.34 4.47
CA ASP A 6 42.39 4.52 4.03
C ASP A 6 42.04 5.04 2.63
N VAL A 7 40.86 4.73 2.06
CA VAL A 7 40.46 5.19 0.71
C VAL A 7 39.27 6.17 0.72
N LEU A 8 38.94 6.78 1.86
CA LEU A 8 37.73 7.61 2.00
C LEU A 8 37.89 9.10 1.63
N PHE A 9 39.06 9.59 1.23
CA PHE A 9 39.30 11.05 1.17
C PHE A 9 39.91 11.65 -0.08
N ASP A 10 40.13 10.89 -1.15
CA ASP A 10 40.90 11.43 -2.30
C ASP A 10 40.13 11.39 -3.62
N GLN A 11 39.04 12.17 -3.73
CA GLN A 11 38.47 12.58 -5.01
C GLN A 11 37.90 14.02 -4.96
N GLY A 12 38.78 14.98 -5.26
CA GLY A 12 38.48 16.21 -6.01
C GLY A 12 37.42 17.16 -5.46
N PHE A 13 37.68 17.81 -4.34
CA PHE A 13 37.05 19.11 -4.02
C PHE A 13 38.12 20.19 -4.08
N SER A 14 37.84 21.34 -4.69
CA SER A 14 38.71 22.49 -4.49
C SER A 14 38.57 22.90 -3.02
N LEU A 15 39.72 22.98 -2.33
CA LEU A 15 39.83 23.35 -0.93
C LEU A 15 38.99 24.61 -0.59
N GLU A 16 38.85 25.52 -1.56
CA GLU A 16 38.08 26.76 -1.45
C GLU A 16 36.58 26.53 -1.16
N LYS A 17 35.92 25.53 -1.77
CA LYS A 17 34.49 25.30 -1.53
C LYS A 17 34.21 24.69 -0.15
N GLU A 18 35.14 23.88 0.35
CA GLU A 18 35.08 23.35 1.72
C GLU A 18 35.32 24.46 2.76
N ILE A 19 36.24 25.39 2.46
CA ILE A 19 36.49 26.59 3.27
C ILE A 19 35.23 27.46 3.33
N VAL A 20 34.57 27.76 2.20
CA VAL A 20 33.36 28.60 2.18
C VAL A 20 32.21 27.99 2.98
N LEU A 21 31.98 26.67 2.90
CA LEU A 21 30.95 26.02 3.72
C LEU A 21 31.34 26.03 5.20
N ARG A 22 32.60 25.76 5.55
CA ARG A 22 33.10 25.87 6.93
C ARG A 22 32.92 27.28 7.49
N GLU A 23 33.27 28.31 6.72
CA GLU A 23 33.13 29.71 7.10
C GLU A 23 31.66 30.10 7.25
N TYR A 24 30.79 29.68 6.32
CA TYR A 24 29.34 29.89 6.41
C TYR A 24 28.75 29.27 7.69
N PHE A 25 29.09 28.02 8.00
CA PHE A 25 28.61 27.36 9.22
C PHE A 25 29.18 28.00 10.50
N THR A 26 30.42 28.48 10.45
CA THR A 26 31.06 29.15 11.59
C THR A 26 30.43 30.53 11.84
N MET A 27 30.15 31.29 10.77
CA MET A 27 29.47 32.59 10.84
C MET A 27 28.00 32.49 11.27
N HIS A 28 27.36 31.36 11.02
CA HIS A 28 25.96 31.13 11.36
C HIS A 28 25.76 30.13 12.51
N LYS A 29 26.79 29.88 13.33
CA LYS A 29 26.72 28.95 14.46
C LYS A 29 25.57 29.25 15.42
N GLU A 30 25.24 30.53 15.60
CA GLU A 30 24.10 30.99 16.42
C GLU A 30 22.73 30.69 15.80
N ARG A 31 22.65 30.37 14.50
CA ARG A 31 21.41 30.02 13.79
C ARG A 31 21.08 28.52 13.85
N PHE A 32 21.99 27.68 14.32
CA PHE A 32 21.81 26.23 14.38
C PHE A 32 21.55 25.79 15.82
N ASP A 33 20.32 25.96 16.27
CA ASP A 33 19.91 25.43 17.57
C ASP A 33 19.80 23.90 17.50
N ILE A 34 20.87 23.23 17.93
CA ILE A 34 20.92 21.77 18.09
C ILE A 34 20.66 21.34 19.54
N SER A 35 20.19 22.25 20.41
CA SER A 35 19.86 21.91 21.81
C SER A 35 18.76 20.86 21.91
N GLY A 36 17.91 20.76 20.87
CA GLY A 36 16.90 19.70 20.74
C GLY A 36 17.45 18.28 20.71
N PHE A 37 18.76 18.08 20.46
CA PHE A 37 19.41 16.77 20.47
C PHE A 37 20.00 16.40 21.84
N ALA A 38 19.25 16.66 22.91
CA ALA A 38 19.69 16.45 24.30
C ALA A 38 19.56 15.00 24.79
N GLN A 39 19.03 14.10 23.98
CA GLN A 39 18.76 12.70 24.36
C GLN A 39 19.29 11.74 23.30
N VAL A 40 19.74 10.56 23.75
CA VAL A 40 20.12 9.46 22.85
C VAL A 40 18.84 8.82 22.32
N PRO A 41 18.71 8.61 20.99
CA PRO A 41 17.52 7.96 20.43
C PRO A 41 17.42 6.51 20.91
N GLU A 42 16.21 6.05 21.17
CA GLU A 42 15.96 4.70 21.70
C GLU A 42 16.20 3.61 20.63
N GLY A 43 15.98 3.93 19.36
CA GLY A 43 16.07 2.97 18.26
C GLY A 43 17.49 2.49 17.97
N ALA A 44 17.68 1.18 17.94
CA ALA A 44 18.98 0.54 17.72
C ALA A 44 19.64 0.97 16.40
N TYR A 45 18.84 1.13 15.34
CA TYR A 45 19.33 1.54 14.02
C TYR A 45 19.81 3.01 14.01
N GLN A 46 19.07 3.91 14.66
CA GLN A 46 19.44 5.32 14.81
C GLN A 46 20.73 5.46 15.62
N GLN A 47 20.86 4.70 16.70
CA GLN A 47 22.10 4.65 17.46
C GLN A 47 23.26 4.11 16.62
N MET A 48 23.03 3.07 15.81
CA MET A 48 24.03 2.58 14.86
C MET A 48 24.46 3.67 13.87
N LEU A 49 23.52 4.44 13.30
CA LEU A 49 23.85 5.57 12.41
C LEU A 49 24.75 6.59 13.09
N ILE A 50 24.46 6.98 14.33
CA ILE A 50 25.29 7.91 15.10
C ILE A 50 26.70 7.36 15.26
N ARG A 51 26.84 6.10 15.70
CA ARG A 51 28.15 5.44 15.87
C ARG A 51 28.94 5.41 14.56
N ARG A 52 28.31 4.97 13.47
CA ARG A 52 28.95 4.90 12.15
C ARG A 52 29.35 6.28 11.64
N SER A 53 28.53 7.29 11.88
CA SER A 53 28.79 8.67 11.50
C SER A 53 29.97 9.30 12.23
N LEU A 54 30.22 8.86 13.46
CA LEU A 54 31.35 9.29 14.27
C LEU A 54 32.57 8.36 14.18
N GLY A 55 32.47 7.23 13.46
CA GLY A 55 33.52 6.21 13.42
C GLY A 55 33.72 5.47 14.74
N LEU A 56 32.71 5.47 15.62
CA LEU A 56 32.72 4.77 16.90
C LEU A 56 32.53 3.26 16.69
N ASN A 57 32.99 2.47 17.67
CA ASN A 57 32.72 1.04 17.71
C ASN A 57 31.22 0.79 18.00
N ASP A 58 30.63 -0.26 17.42
CA ASP A 58 29.23 -0.66 17.61
C ASP A 58 28.82 -0.82 19.09
N PHE A 59 29.76 -1.18 19.97
CA PHE A 59 29.51 -1.36 21.41
C PHE A 59 29.72 -0.10 22.25
N THR A 60 30.11 1.03 21.65
CA THR A 60 30.35 2.28 22.38
C THR A 60 29.03 2.79 22.97
N PRO A 61 28.91 3.01 24.29
CA PRO A 61 27.76 3.67 24.88
C PRO A 61 27.60 5.07 24.28
N LEU A 62 26.39 5.42 23.86
CA LEU A 62 26.11 6.75 23.32
C LEU A 62 25.74 7.70 24.44
N GLU A 63 26.07 8.97 24.23
CA GLU A 63 25.79 10.09 25.12
C GLU A 63 25.16 11.21 24.27
N PRO A 64 24.42 12.16 24.87
CA PRO A 64 23.85 13.29 24.14
C PRO A 64 24.89 14.08 23.32
N SER A 65 26.12 14.21 23.84
CA SER A 65 27.25 14.83 23.15
C SER A 65 27.55 14.17 21.80
N HIS A 66 27.49 12.84 21.72
CA HIS A 66 27.68 12.10 20.48
C HIS A 66 26.55 12.37 19.47
N VAL A 67 25.31 12.54 19.94
CA VAL A 67 24.18 12.88 19.05
C VAL A 67 24.40 14.26 18.46
N GLN A 68 24.69 15.27 19.30
CA GLN A 68 24.95 16.64 18.87
C GLN A 68 26.15 16.72 17.91
N GLU A 69 27.25 16.03 18.22
CA GLU A 69 28.43 15.98 17.35
C GLU A 69 28.11 15.36 16.00
N SER A 70 27.29 14.30 15.97
CA SER A 70 26.89 13.66 14.71
C SER A 70 26.04 14.56 13.83
N VAL A 71 25.13 15.33 14.45
CA VAL A 71 24.28 16.29 13.72
C VAL A 71 25.14 17.46 13.22
N GLU A 72 26.00 18.03 14.06
CA GLU A 72 26.89 19.11 13.67
C GLU A 72 27.80 18.72 12.49
N LYS A 73 28.34 17.50 12.51
CA LYS A 73 29.12 16.98 11.39
C LYS A 73 28.26 16.74 10.14
N ALA A 74 27.02 16.24 10.28
CA ALA A 74 26.09 16.09 9.15
C ALA A 74 25.83 17.43 8.45
N LEU A 75 25.60 18.50 9.23
CA LEU A 75 25.34 19.83 8.68
C LEU A 75 26.53 20.34 7.86
N ARG A 76 27.75 20.11 8.34
CA ARG A 76 29.00 20.58 7.69
C ARG A 76 29.46 19.70 6.54
N PHE A 77 28.98 18.46 6.45
CA PHE A 77 29.40 17.52 5.42
C PHE A 77 28.64 17.81 4.12
N PRO A 78 29.29 18.24 3.03
CA PRO A 78 28.59 18.60 1.80
C PRO A 78 27.92 17.37 1.20
N LEU A 79 26.61 17.44 0.96
CA LEU A 79 25.90 16.42 0.22
C LEU A 79 26.37 16.43 -1.23
N ARG A 80 26.66 15.24 -1.77
CA ARG A 80 26.99 15.04 -3.18
C ARG A 80 26.06 13.99 -3.76
N GLN A 81 25.69 14.18 -5.01
CA GLN A 81 25.04 13.13 -5.79
C GLN A 81 25.99 11.93 -5.87
N SER A 82 25.62 10.83 -5.21
CA SER A 82 26.54 9.69 -5.08
C SER A 82 26.03 8.39 -5.73
N VAL A 83 24.71 8.20 -5.92
CA VAL A 83 24.00 7.20 -6.79
C VAL A 83 22.49 7.50 -6.66
N GLY A 84 21.70 7.34 -7.73
CA GLY A 84 20.21 7.40 -7.68
C GLY A 84 19.57 8.69 -8.20
N SER A 85 18.25 8.84 -7.99
CA SER A 85 17.41 9.94 -8.49
C SER A 85 18.12 11.29 -8.36
N CYS A 86 18.57 11.82 -9.50
CA CYS A 86 19.25 13.10 -9.59
C CYS A 86 18.38 14.24 -9.05
N PHE A 87 17.06 14.13 -9.22
CA PHE A 87 16.07 15.06 -8.73
C PHE A 87 16.01 15.10 -7.19
N ALA A 88 15.87 13.93 -6.55
CA ALA A 88 15.81 13.82 -5.09
C ALA A 88 17.08 14.39 -4.42
N THR A 89 18.25 14.06 -4.98
CA THR A 89 19.52 14.55 -4.45
C THR A 89 19.63 16.08 -4.59
N CYS A 90 19.18 16.65 -5.70
CA CYS A 90 19.14 18.10 -5.90
C CYS A 90 18.27 18.79 -4.85
N VAL A 91 17.09 18.26 -4.53
CA VAL A 91 16.22 18.79 -3.47
C VAL A 91 16.92 18.74 -2.11
N ALA A 92 17.57 17.63 -1.78
CA ALA A 92 18.32 17.49 -0.53
C ALA A 92 19.50 18.50 -0.45
N ILE A 93 20.23 18.72 -1.54
CA ILE A 93 21.30 19.73 -1.61
C ILE A 93 20.74 21.14 -1.41
N LEU A 94 19.59 21.47 -2.02
CA LEU A 94 18.95 22.76 -1.84
C LEU A 94 18.50 22.98 -0.40
N ILE A 95 17.92 21.96 0.25
CA ILE A 95 17.55 22.03 1.67
C ILE A 95 18.80 22.26 2.54
N GLN A 96 19.89 21.53 2.29
CA GLN A 96 21.13 21.73 3.04
C GLN A 96 21.73 23.14 2.87
N LYS A 97 21.54 23.78 1.71
CA LYS A 97 22.11 25.11 1.44
C LYS A 97 21.21 26.25 1.90
N GLU A 98 19.92 26.13 1.66
CA GLU A 98 18.97 27.25 1.75
C GLU A 98 18.01 27.12 2.94
N ARG A 99 17.77 25.90 3.44
CA ARG A 99 16.77 25.58 4.48
C ARG A 99 17.34 24.67 5.57
N VAL A 100 18.45 25.10 6.16
CA VAL A 100 19.13 24.31 7.21
C VAL A 100 18.26 24.07 8.44
N ASP A 101 17.33 24.99 8.73
CA ASP A 101 16.28 24.82 9.74
C ASP A 101 15.46 23.55 9.51
N LEU A 102 15.09 23.30 8.25
CA LEU A 102 14.35 22.11 7.85
C LEU A 102 15.24 20.86 7.93
N LEU A 103 16.51 20.93 7.52
CA LEU A 103 17.44 19.81 7.68
C LEU A 103 17.60 19.43 9.16
N ILE A 104 17.77 20.39 10.07
CA ILE A 104 17.87 20.15 11.51
C ILE A 104 16.60 19.44 12.02
N LYS A 105 15.43 19.94 11.65
CA LYS A 105 14.14 19.32 12.00
C LYS A 105 14.06 17.89 11.47
N ASP A 106 14.48 17.66 10.24
CA ASP A 106 14.45 16.35 9.63
C ASP A 106 15.39 15.36 10.29
N LEU A 107 16.60 15.80 10.65
CA LEU A 107 17.54 14.99 11.41
C LEU A 107 16.96 14.62 12.78
N ALA A 108 16.23 15.53 13.43
CA ALA A 108 15.50 15.22 14.67
C ALA A 108 14.38 14.20 14.41
N ASP A 109 13.56 14.39 13.39
CA ASP A 109 12.46 13.48 13.06
C ASP A 109 12.98 12.07 12.73
N ILE A 110 14.03 11.91 11.92
CA ILE A 110 14.57 10.58 11.63
C ILE A 110 15.23 9.91 12.83
N LEU A 111 15.91 10.67 13.70
CA LEU A 111 16.57 10.12 14.89
C LEU A 111 15.57 9.72 15.97
N TYR A 112 14.53 10.53 16.21
CA TYR A 112 13.61 10.32 17.32
C TYR A 112 12.27 9.67 16.92
N ARG A 113 11.83 9.82 15.67
CA ARG A 113 10.58 9.23 15.15
C ARG A 113 10.82 8.07 14.18
N GLY A 114 12.06 7.90 13.70
CA GLY A 114 12.41 6.83 12.77
C GLY A 114 11.94 7.06 11.34
N GLY A 115 11.60 8.29 10.96
CA GLY A 115 11.18 8.64 9.60
C GLY A 115 10.78 10.10 9.47
N LEU A 116 10.38 10.49 8.26
CA LEU A 116 9.85 11.80 7.91
C LEU A 116 8.36 11.72 7.60
N VAL A 117 7.65 12.78 7.95
CA VAL A 117 6.25 13.01 7.58
C VAL A 117 6.13 14.37 6.92
N ARG A 118 5.36 14.43 5.83
CA ARG A 118 5.02 15.66 5.11
C ARG A 118 3.54 15.69 4.79
N VAL A 119 3.02 16.89 4.58
CA VAL A 119 1.68 17.08 4.00
C VAL A 119 1.88 17.70 2.63
N VAL A 120 1.51 16.98 1.58
CA VAL A 120 1.58 17.42 0.18
C VAL A 120 0.15 17.42 -0.35
N GLU A 121 -0.32 18.59 -0.81
CA GLU A 121 -1.69 18.75 -1.33
C GLU A 121 -2.81 18.26 -0.39
N GLY A 122 -2.58 18.31 0.92
CA GLY A 122 -3.53 17.84 1.94
C GLY A 122 -3.42 16.36 2.30
N HIS A 123 -2.54 15.61 1.63
CA HIS A 123 -2.27 14.20 1.91
C HIS A 123 -1.01 14.03 2.77
N GLU A 124 -1.07 13.14 3.76
CA GLU A 124 0.06 12.81 4.62
C GLU A 124 0.98 11.79 3.91
N CYS A 125 2.21 12.20 3.62
CA CYS A 125 3.25 11.40 3.01
C CYS A 125 4.25 10.96 4.08
N ILE A 126 4.53 9.66 4.13
CA ILE A 126 5.36 9.06 5.17
C ILE A 126 6.57 8.40 4.52
N ALA A 127 7.76 8.68 5.04
CA ALA A 127 8.99 8.02 4.62
C ALA A 127 9.75 7.48 5.85
N PRO A 128 9.81 6.14 6.05
CA PRO A 128 10.63 5.55 7.10
C PRO A 128 12.11 5.83 6.84
N LEU A 129 12.86 5.92 7.92
CA LEU A 129 14.31 6.04 7.88
C LEU A 129 14.90 4.97 6.96
N SER A 130 15.75 5.40 6.04
CA SER A 130 16.44 4.49 5.13
C SER A 130 17.38 3.59 5.93
N PRO A 131 17.34 2.26 5.72
CA PRO A 131 18.30 1.36 6.33
C PRO A 131 19.67 1.42 5.64
N PHE A 132 19.82 2.24 4.60
CA PHE A 132 21.03 2.42 3.82
C PHE A 132 21.60 3.81 3.99
N TYR A 133 22.92 3.90 3.87
CA TYR A 133 23.62 5.18 3.96
C TYR A 133 24.82 5.30 3.00
N GLY A 134 24.98 4.34 2.07
CA GLY A 134 25.93 4.41 0.96
C GLY A 134 27.36 4.86 1.34
N ALA A 135 28.01 5.56 0.41
CA ALA A 135 29.27 6.25 0.67
C ALA A 135 29.00 7.70 1.10
N GLY A 136 29.78 8.22 2.05
CA GLY A 136 29.63 9.58 2.59
C GLY A 136 29.37 9.57 4.09
N TYR A 137 28.76 10.64 4.60
CA TYR A 137 28.40 10.77 6.01
C TYR A 137 27.11 9.99 6.32
N PRO A 138 27.16 8.89 7.09
CA PRO A 138 26.05 7.95 7.21
C PRO A 138 24.70 8.56 7.58
N LEU A 139 24.64 9.39 8.62
CA LEU A 139 23.40 10.04 9.05
C LEU A 139 22.81 10.94 7.94
N LEU A 140 23.66 11.71 7.25
CA LEU A 140 23.23 12.62 6.19
C LEU A 140 22.76 11.85 4.95
N LYS A 141 23.43 10.75 4.59
CA LYS A 141 23.03 9.88 3.49
C LYS A 141 21.73 9.11 3.78
N ALA A 142 21.54 8.65 5.02
CA ALA A 142 20.28 8.05 5.43
C ALA A 142 19.12 9.06 5.32
N TRP A 143 19.35 10.31 5.74
CA TRP A 143 18.40 11.40 5.54
C TRP A 143 18.09 11.66 4.07
N GLU A 144 19.11 11.76 3.21
CA GLU A 144 18.93 11.97 1.76
C GLU A 144 18.06 10.88 1.11
N PHE A 145 18.30 9.61 1.44
CA PHE A 145 17.50 8.51 0.91
C PHE A 145 16.07 8.50 1.47
N THR A 146 15.89 8.92 2.72
CA THR A 146 14.55 9.07 3.29
C THR A 146 13.78 10.21 2.64
N ILE A 147 14.39 11.38 2.44
CA ILE A 147 13.72 12.50 1.78
C ILE A 147 13.46 12.23 0.30
N ALA A 148 14.30 11.43 -0.37
CA ALA A 148 14.07 10.95 -1.73
C ALA A 148 12.75 10.17 -1.87
N SER A 149 12.34 9.45 -0.81
CA SER A 149 11.05 8.75 -0.79
C SER A 149 9.84 9.70 -0.78
N LEU A 150 10.07 11.00 -0.49
CA LEU A 150 9.02 12.02 -0.44
C LEU A 150 9.03 12.95 -1.66
N THR A 151 10.13 12.99 -2.43
CA THR A 151 10.25 13.86 -3.61
C THR A 151 9.58 13.27 -4.84
N ASP A 152 9.54 11.95 -4.95
CA ASP A 152 8.89 11.21 -6.04
C ASP A 152 7.52 10.65 -5.62
N TYR A 153 6.83 11.38 -4.73
CA TYR A 153 5.54 10.96 -4.20
C TYR A 153 4.44 11.12 -5.27
N ASP A 154 4.29 10.12 -6.13
CA ASP A 154 3.14 9.95 -7.01
C ASP A 154 2.29 8.75 -6.57
N HIS A 155 1.13 9.04 -5.96
CA HIS A 155 0.16 8.03 -5.58
C HIS A 155 -0.28 7.11 -6.74
N LYS A 156 -0.18 7.59 -7.98
CA LYS A 156 -0.66 6.85 -9.15
C LYS A 156 0.31 5.75 -9.57
N ALA A 157 1.62 5.97 -9.43
CA ALA A 157 2.65 5.04 -9.87
C ALA A 157 2.65 3.75 -9.05
N TYR A 158 2.68 3.85 -7.71
CA TYR A 158 2.66 2.66 -6.86
C TYR A 158 1.33 1.95 -6.88
N ARG A 159 0.22 2.70 -6.99
CA ARG A 159 -1.10 2.12 -7.20
C ARG A 159 -1.10 1.27 -8.47
N TYR A 160 -0.59 1.81 -9.58
CA TYR A 160 -0.50 1.05 -10.83
C TYR A 160 0.34 -0.22 -10.67
N ASN A 161 1.50 -0.13 -10.01
CA ASN A 161 2.36 -1.29 -9.80
C ASN A 161 1.72 -2.35 -8.90
N PHE A 162 1.02 -1.94 -7.85
CA PHE A 162 0.30 -2.85 -6.97
C PHE A 162 -0.93 -3.47 -7.65
N HIS A 163 -1.69 -2.70 -8.44
CA HIS A 163 -2.80 -3.20 -9.24
C HIS A 163 -2.33 -4.19 -10.32
N SER A 164 -1.27 -3.83 -11.06
CA SER A 164 -0.69 -4.68 -12.11
C SER A 164 -0.10 -5.96 -11.53
N SER A 165 0.50 -5.90 -10.35
CA SER A 165 1.16 -7.06 -9.77
C SER A 165 0.18 -8.13 -9.30
N LEU A 166 -0.83 -7.71 -8.53
CA LEU A 166 -1.93 -8.58 -8.11
C LEU A 166 -2.86 -8.94 -9.28
N GLY A 167 -2.78 -8.19 -10.38
CA GLY A 167 -3.70 -8.31 -11.51
C GLY A 167 -5.13 -8.02 -11.08
N LEU A 168 -5.34 -6.87 -10.42
CA LEU A 168 -6.65 -6.44 -9.95
C LEU A 168 -7.59 -5.99 -11.07
N ASP A 169 -7.08 -5.78 -12.29
CA ASP A 169 -7.93 -5.54 -13.46
C ASP A 169 -8.78 -6.80 -13.73
N PRO A 170 -10.13 -6.69 -13.76
CA PRO A 170 -11.02 -7.80 -14.10
C PRO A 170 -10.80 -8.38 -15.51
N ASN A 171 -10.09 -7.66 -16.38
CA ASN A 171 -9.76 -8.11 -17.73
C ASN A 171 -8.40 -8.80 -17.82
N GLU A 172 -7.59 -8.76 -16.77
CA GLU A 172 -6.27 -9.36 -16.81
C GLU A 172 -6.34 -10.89 -16.59
N PRO A 173 -5.91 -11.70 -17.56
CA PRO A 173 -5.91 -13.16 -17.41
C PRO A 173 -5.03 -13.59 -16.25
N GLU A 174 -5.51 -14.58 -15.48
CA GLU A 174 -4.80 -15.14 -14.32
C GLU A 174 -4.52 -14.12 -13.19
N GLY A 175 -5.13 -12.93 -13.25
CA GLY A 175 -5.09 -11.92 -12.20
C GLY A 175 -6.08 -12.20 -11.07
N LEU A 176 -5.80 -11.67 -9.88
CA LEU A 176 -6.69 -11.78 -8.73
C LEU A 176 -8.04 -11.09 -8.99
N GLY A 177 -8.04 -9.94 -9.66
CA GLY A 177 -9.24 -9.19 -10.00
C GLY A 177 -10.17 -9.99 -10.92
N ARG A 178 -9.62 -10.66 -11.93
CA ARG A 178 -10.36 -11.58 -12.79
C ARG A 178 -11.00 -12.73 -12.00
N ALA A 179 -10.23 -13.37 -11.13
CA ALA A 179 -10.73 -14.49 -10.32
C ALA A 179 -11.87 -14.06 -9.37
N LEU A 180 -11.74 -12.89 -8.75
CA LEU A 180 -12.78 -12.29 -7.93
C LEU A 180 -14.03 -11.95 -8.73
N TRP A 181 -13.86 -11.30 -9.89
CA TRP A 181 -14.96 -10.94 -10.77
C TRP A 181 -15.73 -12.15 -11.29
N GLU A 182 -15.03 -13.19 -11.75
CA GLU A 182 -15.65 -14.44 -12.20
C GLU A 182 -16.45 -15.11 -11.08
N GLN A 183 -15.98 -15.04 -9.83
CA GLN A 183 -16.71 -15.56 -8.69
C GLN A 183 -17.99 -14.74 -8.41
N PHE A 184 -17.93 -13.41 -8.50
CA PHE A 184 -19.11 -12.55 -8.35
C PHE A 184 -20.12 -12.80 -9.47
N GLU A 185 -19.67 -12.89 -10.72
CA GLU A 185 -20.52 -13.19 -11.88
C GLU A 185 -21.17 -14.57 -11.76
N LYS A 186 -20.41 -15.59 -11.34
CA LYS A 186 -20.95 -16.93 -11.09
C LYS A 186 -22.05 -16.92 -10.03
N ASN A 187 -21.84 -16.20 -8.92
CA ASN A 187 -22.86 -16.06 -7.88
C ASN A 187 -24.08 -15.30 -8.41
N PHE A 188 -23.87 -14.25 -9.20
CA PHE A 188 -24.95 -13.48 -9.84
C PHE A 188 -25.80 -14.34 -10.77
N VAL A 189 -25.17 -15.13 -11.66
CA VAL A 189 -25.87 -16.03 -12.59
C VAL A 189 -26.73 -17.04 -11.83
N VAL A 190 -26.18 -17.69 -10.79
CA VAL A 190 -26.92 -18.67 -9.98
C VAL A 190 -28.13 -18.03 -9.30
N LEU A 191 -27.98 -16.84 -8.71
CA LEU A 191 -29.11 -16.13 -8.11
C LEU A 191 -30.13 -15.66 -9.14
N LYS A 192 -29.68 -15.25 -10.32
CA LYS A 192 -30.55 -14.80 -11.42
C LYS A 192 -31.42 -15.95 -11.92
N GLU A 193 -30.83 -17.12 -12.15
CA GLU A 193 -31.56 -18.34 -12.52
C GLU A 193 -32.54 -18.75 -11.42
N SER A 194 -32.13 -18.70 -10.15
CA SER A 194 -32.99 -18.97 -8.99
C SER A 194 -34.19 -18.01 -8.93
N TYR A 195 -33.97 -16.71 -9.13
CA TYR A 195 -35.01 -15.70 -9.16
C TYR A 195 -35.97 -15.91 -10.34
N GLN A 196 -35.45 -16.19 -11.54
CA GLN A 196 -36.26 -16.47 -12.72
C GLN A 196 -37.16 -17.68 -12.52
N LYS A 197 -36.63 -18.75 -11.91
CA LYS A 197 -37.42 -19.94 -11.57
C LYS A 197 -38.54 -19.59 -10.58
N LYS A 198 -38.24 -18.92 -9.48
CA LYS A 198 -39.25 -18.49 -8.49
C LYS A 198 -40.31 -17.58 -9.11
N PHE A 199 -39.92 -16.67 -10.00
CA PHE A 199 -40.84 -15.80 -10.72
C PHE A 199 -41.72 -16.55 -11.73
N GLN A 200 -41.23 -17.66 -12.29
CA GLN A 200 -42.06 -18.54 -13.11
C GLN A 200 -43.05 -19.31 -12.23
N ASP A 201 -42.60 -19.86 -11.10
CA ASP A 201 -43.45 -20.58 -10.15
C ASP A 201 -44.61 -19.67 -9.66
N ILE A 202 -44.31 -18.40 -9.32
CA ILE A 202 -45.35 -17.40 -8.95
C ILE A 202 -46.40 -17.26 -10.07
N ARG A 203 -45.97 -17.08 -11.32
CA ARG A 203 -46.90 -16.91 -12.46
C ARG A 203 -47.77 -18.15 -12.71
N ASP A 204 -47.20 -19.34 -12.51
CA ASP A 204 -47.92 -20.60 -12.65
C ASP A 204 -49.00 -20.73 -11.54
N HIS A 205 -48.67 -20.34 -10.30
CA HIS A 205 -49.61 -20.32 -9.19
C HIS A 205 -50.69 -19.22 -9.32
N GLU A 206 -50.34 -18.02 -9.81
CA GLU A 206 -51.32 -16.97 -10.14
C GLU A 206 -52.33 -17.46 -11.20
N SER A 207 -51.84 -18.16 -12.23
CA SER A 207 -52.68 -18.74 -13.27
C SER A 207 -53.61 -19.83 -12.72
N ALA A 208 -53.11 -20.67 -11.80
CA ALA A 208 -53.93 -21.67 -11.11
C ALA A 208 -55.03 -21.01 -10.26
N LEU A 209 -54.71 -19.90 -9.57
CA LEU A 209 -55.66 -19.16 -8.74
C LEU A 209 -56.76 -18.48 -9.56
N GLN A 210 -56.40 -17.91 -10.72
CA GLN A 210 -57.38 -17.40 -11.69
C GLN A 210 -58.29 -18.53 -12.20
N GLY A 211 -57.73 -19.70 -12.50
CA GLY A 211 -58.50 -20.88 -12.88
C GLY A 211 -59.47 -21.33 -11.79
N ALA A 212 -59.02 -21.37 -10.52
CA ALA A 212 -59.86 -21.69 -9.38
C ALA A 212 -60.97 -20.65 -9.17
N GLN A 213 -60.69 -19.36 -9.34
CA GLN A 213 -61.69 -18.30 -9.29
C GLN A 213 -62.79 -18.47 -10.35
N LEU A 214 -62.41 -18.83 -11.58
CA LEU A 214 -63.39 -19.12 -12.64
C LEU A 214 -64.26 -20.34 -12.30
N ARG A 215 -63.68 -21.39 -11.69
CA ARG A 215 -64.42 -22.56 -11.20
C ARG A 215 -65.37 -22.19 -10.06
N LEU A 216 -64.96 -21.31 -9.16
CA LEU A 216 -65.80 -20.83 -8.07
C LEU A 216 -67.01 -20.06 -8.62
N ASN A 217 -66.78 -19.17 -9.58
CA ASN A 217 -67.83 -18.36 -10.22
C ASN A 217 -68.84 -19.22 -11.01
N SER A 218 -68.48 -20.44 -11.40
CA SER A 218 -69.32 -21.38 -12.15
C SER A 218 -69.84 -22.55 -11.31
N ALA A 219 -69.55 -22.60 -10.00
CA ALA A 219 -69.99 -23.66 -9.11
C ALA A 219 -71.45 -23.44 -8.67
N PHE A 220 -72.31 -24.44 -8.90
CA PHE A 220 -73.73 -24.39 -8.57
C PHE A 220 -74.09 -25.13 -7.26
N ARG A 221 -73.17 -25.92 -6.70
CA ARG A 221 -73.37 -26.70 -5.46
C ARG A 221 -72.52 -26.13 -4.34
N GLU A 222 -73.08 -26.10 -3.13
CA GLU A 222 -72.43 -25.53 -1.95
C GLU A 222 -71.16 -26.28 -1.54
N GLU A 223 -71.15 -27.60 -1.70
CA GLU A 223 -69.99 -28.45 -1.40
C GLU A 223 -68.82 -28.18 -2.37
N ASP A 224 -69.12 -27.98 -3.66
CA ASP A 224 -68.12 -27.61 -4.68
C ASP A 224 -67.55 -26.21 -4.41
N MET A 225 -68.38 -25.25 -4.00
CA MET A 225 -67.93 -23.91 -3.61
C MET A 225 -66.95 -23.96 -2.44
N ARG A 226 -67.27 -24.71 -1.37
CA ARG A 226 -66.38 -24.86 -0.21
C ARG A 226 -65.05 -25.51 -0.58
N ARG A 227 -65.08 -26.53 -1.45
CA ARG A 227 -63.86 -27.20 -1.92
C ARG A 227 -62.95 -26.25 -2.70
N VAL A 228 -63.51 -25.48 -3.65
CA VAL A 228 -62.74 -24.53 -4.45
C VAL A 228 -62.22 -23.37 -3.60
N GLN A 229 -62.99 -22.90 -2.61
CA GLN A 229 -62.51 -21.89 -1.65
C GLN A 229 -61.32 -22.39 -0.82
N ALA A 230 -61.35 -23.64 -0.36
CA ALA A 230 -60.22 -24.22 0.37
C ALA A 230 -58.98 -24.37 -0.53
N GLU A 231 -59.15 -24.77 -1.79
CA GLU A 231 -58.07 -24.80 -2.78
C GLU A 231 -57.45 -23.40 -2.99
N MET A 232 -58.27 -22.37 -3.19
CA MET A 232 -57.80 -20.99 -3.34
C MET A 232 -57.05 -20.48 -2.11
N GLN A 233 -57.49 -20.83 -0.90
CA GLN A 233 -56.78 -20.44 0.32
C GLN A 233 -55.39 -21.07 0.39
N LEU A 234 -55.26 -22.35 0.04
CA LEU A 234 -53.95 -23.02 -0.02
C LEU A 234 -53.03 -22.41 -1.08
N GLU A 235 -53.57 -22.07 -2.25
CA GLU A 235 -52.79 -21.43 -3.31
C GLU A 235 -52.35 -20.00 -2.94
N ASN A 236 -53.20 -19.21 -2.27
CA ASN A 236 -52.80 -17.91 -1.73
C ASN A 236 -51.66 -18.04 -0.73
N MET A 237 -51.74 -18.98 0.22
CA MET A 237 -50.66 -19.21 1.19
C MET A 237 -49.35 -19.62 0.51
N ARG A 238 -49.41 -20.38 -0.58
CA ARG A 238 -48.22 -20.75 -1.37
C ARG A 238 -47.63 -19.55 -2.10
N LEU A 239 -48.48 -18.72 -2.70
CA LEU A 239 -48.07 -17.47 -3.35
C LEU A 239 -47.35 -16.55 -2.36
N ASP A 240 -47.93 -16.30 -1.20
CA ASP A 240 -47.32 -15.45 -0.16
C ASP A 240 -45.90 -15.93 0.20
N MET A 241 -45.72 -17.24 0.37
CA MET A 241 -44.41 -17.84 0.66
C MET A 241 -43.43 -17.70 -0.51
N LEU A 242 -43.88 -17.93 -1.74
CA LEU A 242 -43.04 -17.80 -2.94
C LEU A 242 -42.63 -16.35 -3.19
N GLU A 243 -43.51 -15.39 -2.92
CA GLU A 243 -43.22 -13.96 -3.04
C GLU A 243 -42.16 -13.52 -2.04
N LEU A 244 -42.27 -13.94 -0.77
CA LEU A 244 -41.26 -13.65 0.26
C LEU A 244 -39.89 -14.21 -0.14
N ASP A 245 -39.85 -15.47 -0.57
CA ASP A 245 -38.65 -16.13 -1.07
C ASP A 245 -38.06 -15.38 -2.29
N ALA A 246 -38.89 -14.97 -3.24
CA ALA A 246 -38.46 -14.25 -4.43
C ALA A 246 -37.92 -12.86 -4.08
N GLN A 247 -38.52 -12.17 -3.11
CA GLN A 247 -38.01 -10.90 -2.59
C GLN A 247 -36.64 -11.07 -1.93
N GLU A 248 -36.41 -12.14 -1.18
CA GLU A 248 -35.11 -12.42 -0.57
C GLU A 248 -34.03 -12.66 -1.64
N VAL A 249 -34.32 -13.47 -2.67
CA VAL A 249 -33.38 -13.70 -3.78
C VAL A 249 -33.14 -12.42 -4.57
N LYS A 250 -34.19 -11.61 -4.81
CA LYS A 250 -34.07 -10.31 -5.47
C LYS A 250 -33.16 -9.36 -4.69
N LYS A 251 -33.29 -9.33 -3.37
CA LYS A 251 -32.41 -8.53 -2.50
C LYS A 251 -30.96 -8.97 -2.66
N LYS A 252 -30.68 -10.28 -2.56
CA LYS A 252 -29.33 -10.84 -2.76
C LYS A 252 -28.75 -10.52 -4.14
N LEU A 253 -29.58 -10.50 -5.19
CA LEU A 253 -29.16 -10.09 -6.54
C LEU A 253 -28.68 -8.64 -6.58
N ILE A 254 -29.45 -7.73 -5.98
CA ILE A 254 -29.09 -6.31 -5.87
C ILE A 254 -27.80 -6.18 -5.05
N ASP A 255 -27.71 -6.87 -3.90
CA ASP A 255 -26.54 -6.86 -3.03
C ASP A 255 -25.27 -7.30 -3.76
N ILE A 256 -25.31 -8.34 -4.62
CA ILE A 256 -24.14 -8.75 -5.42
C ILE A 256 -23.79 -7.71 -6.50
N GLN A 257 -24.80 -7.17 -7.18
CA GLN A 257 -24.58 -6.22 -8.27
C GLN A 257 -23.97 -4.91 -7.76
N GLU A 258 -24.50 -4.35 -6.68
CA GLU A 258 -23.99 -3.10 -6.09
C GLU A 258 -22.76 -3.37 -5.22
N GLY A 259 -22.75 -4.48 -4.49
CA GLY A 259 -21.69 -4.84 -3.56
C GLY A 259 -20.38 -5.22 -4.23
N SER A 260 -20.41 -5.79 -5.45
CA SER A 260 -19.17 -6.06 -6.20
C SER A 260 -18.43 -4.79 -6.58
N LYS A 261 -19.15 -3.75 -7.03
CA LYS A 261 -18.56 -2.44 -7.32
C LYS A 261 -17.98 -1.80 -6.06
N LEU A 262 -18.78 -1.77 -4.99
CA LEU A 262 -18.36 -1.23 -3.69
C LEU A 262 -17.12 -1.96 -3.16
N PHE A 263 -17.06 -3.28 -3.30
CA PHE A 263 -15.91 -4.08 -2.87
C PHE A 263 -14.59 -3.61 -3.52
N PHE A 264 -14.58 -3.37 -4.84
CA PHE A 264 -13.38 -2.90 -5.52
C PHE A 264 -13.03 -1.44 -5.18
N GLU A 265 -14.04 -0.58 -4.98
CA GLU A 265 -13.82 0.81 -4.54
C GLU A 265 -13.18 0.86 -3.14
N GLU A 266 -13.69 0.08 -2.19
CA GLU A 266 -13.13 -0.03 -0.83
C GLU A 266 -11.76 -0.73 -0.81
N LEU A 267 -11.56 -1.74 -1.66
CA LEU A 267 -10.28 -2.41 -1.81
C LEU A 267 -9.19 -1.42 -2.23
N ASP A 268 -9.48 -0.58 -3.22
CA ASP A 268 -8.54 0.42 -3.73
C ASP A 268 -8.16 1.44 -2.65
N LEU A 269 -9.12 1.91 -1.86
CA LEU A 269 -8.87 2.83 -0.76
C LEU A 269 -8.03 2.17 0.35
N ALA A 270 -8.42 0.96 0.77
CA ALA A 270 -7.72 0.21 1.81
C ALA A 270 -6.26 -0.10 1.43
N LEU A 271 -5.99 -0.35 0.15
CA LEU A 271 -4.63 -0.56 -0.34
C LEU A 271 -3.75 0.69 -0.20
N LEU A 272 -4.29 1.87 -0.50
CA LEU A 272 -3.57 3.15 -0.34
C LEU A 272 -3.31 3.48 1.13
N GLU A 273 -4.21 3.05 2.01
CA GLU A 273 -4.03 3.22 3.45
C GLU A 273 -2.95 2.30 4.01
N GLU A 274 -2.87 1.05 3.56
CA GLU A 274 -2.01 0.02 4.15
C GLU A 274 -0.63 -0.09 3.50
N PHE A 275 -0.49 0.30 2.24
CA PHE A 275 0.76 0.18 1.48
C PHE A 275 1.23 1.51 0.92
N TYR A 276 2.54 1.66 0.85
CA TYR A 276 3.19 2.81 0.21
C TYR A 276 4.61 2.43 -0.18
N GLU A 277 5.24 3.25 -1.02
CA GLU A 277 6.59 2.99 -1.50
C GLU A 277 7.62 3.91 -0.90
N VAL A 278 8.85 3.41 -0.89
CA VAL A 278 10.01 4.13 -0.43
C VAL A 278 11.15 3.93 -1.40
N TYR A 279 11.96 4.97 -1.58
CA TYR A 279 13.20 4.86 -2.30
C TYR A 279 14.12 3.83 -1.62
N ASP A 280 14.70 2.96 -2.43
CA ASP A 280 15.65 1.95 -2.01
C ASP A 280 16.89 1.96 -2.93
N PRO A 281 18.03 2.47 -2.44
CA PRO A 281 19.26 2.52 -3.21
C PRO A 281 19.88 1.15 -3.51
N GLU A 282 19.45 0.04 -2.86
CA GLU A 282 19.92 -1.31 -3.21
C GLU A 282 19.26 -1.87 -4.48
N ILE A 283 18.09 -1.35 -4.86
CA ILE A 283 17.35 -1.80 -6.04
C ILE A 283 17.83 -1.07 -7.31
N ALA A 284 18.35 0.15 -7.16
CA ALA A 284 18.97 0.87 -8.26
C ALA A 284 20.08 -0.01 -8.88
N GLY A 285 20.01 -0.24 -10.20
CA GLY A 285 20.83 -1.23 -10.91
C GLY A 285 22.34 -1.06 -10.72
N GLU A 286 23.12 -2.06 -11.18
CA GLU A 286 24.59 -2.03 -11.12
C GLU A 286 25.12 -0.64 -11.51
N LYS A 287 26.02 -0.10 -10.69
CA LYS A 287 26.67 1.20 -10.93
C LYS A 287 27.23 1.21 -12.35
N LYS A 288 26.50 1.83 -13.28
CA LYS A 288 27.02 2.12 -14.61
C LYS A 288 28.27 2.99 -14.41
N GLU A 289 29.25 2.81 -15.30
CA GLU A 289 30.49 3.58 -15.24
C GLU A 289 30.23 5.09 -15.16
N ASN A 290 31.11 5.79 -14.44
CA ASN A 290 31.07 7.21 -14.09
C ASN A 290 30.09 8.10 -14.89
N TYR A 291 29.19 8.78 -14.17
CA TYR A 291 28.26 9.85 -14.62
C TYR A 291 27.03 9.42 -15.43
N GLN A 292 26.77 8.14 -15.64
CA GLN A 292 25.51 7.69 -16.24
C GLN A 292 24.39 7.63 -15.19
N ASP A 293 23.22 8.14 -15.57
CA ASP A 293 22.02 8.10 -14.75
C ASP A 293 21.60 6.64 -14.49
N SER A 294 21.17 6.36 -13.27
CA SER A 294 20.73 5.03 -12.83
C SER A 294 19.28 5.11 -12.41
N GLU A 295 18.45 4.19 -12.90
CA GLU A 295 17.05 4.09 -12.49
C GLU A 295 16.92 4.07 -10.96
N ALA A 296 15.98 4.84 -10.43
CA ALA A 296 15.74 4.89 -9.00
C ALA A 296 15.04 3.61 -8.54
N GLY A 297 15.58 2.93 -7.53
CA GLY A 297 14.94 1.75 -6.97
C GLY A 297 13.83 2.11 -5.98
N PHE A 298 12.71 1.40 -6.04
CA PHE A 298 11.59 1.55 -5.11
C PHE A 298 11.23 0.23 -4.46
N ARG A 299 10.94 0.29 -3.16
CA ARG A 299 10.49 -0.86 -2.36
C ARG A 299 9.13 -0.58 -1.76
N LEU A 300 8.27 -1.59 -1.77
CA LEU A 300 6.99 -1.52 -1.11
C LEU A 300 7.11 -1.70 0.40
N VAL A 301 6.32 -0.93 1.14
CA VAL A 301 6.23 -0.95 2.59
C VAL A 301 4.79 -1.20 3.02
N TRP A 302 4.62 -2.07 3.99
CA TRP A 302 3.33 -2.41 4.59
C TRP A 302 3.22 -1.83 6.00
N LYS A 303 2.15 -1.07 6.26
CA LYS A 303 1.86 -0.43 7.55
C LYS A 303 1.26 -1.40 8.56
N ASN A 304 0.43 -2.34 8.10
CA ASN A 304 -0.32 -3.27 8.95
C ASN A 304 -1.16 -2.56 10.04
N GLY A 305 -1.80 -1.45 9.66
CA GLY A 305 -2.55 -0.58 10.57
C GLY A 305 -1.74 0.12 11.67
N LEU A 306 -0.41 0.01 11.66
CA LEU A 306 0.45 0.64 12.66
C LEU A 306 0.62 2.13 12.35
N LYS A 307 0.57 2.95 13.39
CA LYS A 307 0.82 4.40 13.30
C LYS A 307 2.30 4.75 13.38
N ASN A 308 3.10 3.88 14.01
CA ASN A 308 4.52 4.13 14.21
C ASN A 308 5.33 3.68 12.98
N ILE A 309 5.90 4.66 12.30
CA ILE A 309 6.69 4.51 11.07
C ILE A 309 7.84 3.52 11.25
N SER A 310 8.46 3.47 12.43
CA SER A 310 9.58 2.57 12.70
C SER A 310 9.18 1.08 12.74
N GLN A 311 7.87 0.79 12.81
CA GLN A 311 7.33 -0.56 12.86
C GLN A 311 6.81 -1.03 11.49
N HIS A 312 6.80 -0.16 10.48
CA HIS A 312 6.35 -0.52 9.13
C HIS A 312 7.35 -1.51 8.48
N ILE A 313 6.82 -2.44 7.69
CA ILE A 313 7.58 -3.57 7.18
C ILE A 313 7.97 -3.34 5.71
N ARG A 314 9.27 -3.24 5.45
CA ARG A 314 9.83 -3.23 4.09
C ARG A 314 9.77 -4.64 3.51
N LEU A 315 9.07 -4.82 2.38
CA LEU A 315 8.89 -6.13 1.76
C LEU A 315 10.13 -6.49 0.93
N LYS A 316 10.77 -7.62 1.26
CA LYS A 316 12.10 -7.98 0.71
C LYS A 316 12.07 -9.08 -0.33
N ASP A 317 11.08 -9.94 -0.22
CA ASP A 317 10.98 -11.17 -0.99
C ASP A 317 9.52 -11.54 -1.20
N LEU A 318 9.31 -12.57 -2.03
CA LEU A 318 7.99 -13.07 -2.36
C LEU A 318 7.20 -13.51 -1.12
N GLU A 319 7.83 -14.20 -0.17
CA GLU A 319 7.12 -14.79 0.96
C GLU A 319 6.65 -13.72 1.95
N THR A 320 7.48 -12.71 2.22
CA THR A 320 7.10 -11.52 3.00
C THR A 320 6.00 -10.73 2.30
N TYR A 321 6.04 -10.61 0.98
CA TYR A 321 4.97 -9.99 0.19
C TYR A 321 3.65 -10.76 0.26
N ILE A 322 3.67 -12.07 0.02
CA ILE A 322 2.46 -12.93 0.09
C ILE A 322 1.86 -12.89 1.50
N PHE A 323 2.69 -12.93 2.53
CA PHE A 323 2.24 -12.80 3.91
C PHE A 323 1.52 -11.47 4.14
N ALA A 324 2.13 -10.35 3.73
CA ALA A 324 1.53 -9.02 3.86
C ALA A 324 0.19 -8.91 3.13
N VAL A 325 0.11 -9.39 1.88
CA VAL A 325 -1.12 -9.40 1.09
C VAL A 325 -2.20 -10.27 1.74
N LYS A 326 -1.84 -11.44 2.25
CA LYS A 326 -2.78 -12.33 2.94
C LYS A 326 -3.36 -11.68 4.20
N GLU A 327 -2.51 -11.14 5.06
CA GLU A 327 -2.96 -10.47 6.30
C GLU A 327 -3.78 -9.22 6.00
N PHE A 328 -3.42 -8.47 4.95
CA PHE A 328 -4.21 -7.36 4.43
C PHE A 328 -5.63 -7.81 4.07
N PHE A 329 -5.79 -8.84 3.23
CA PHE A 329 -7.13 -9.30 2.83
C PHE A 329 -7.95 -9.83 4.01
N LEU A 330 -7.33 -10.54 4.96
CA LEU A 330 -8.01 -10.97 6.19
C LEU A 330 -8.49 -9.79 7.06
N SER A 331 -7.72 -8.70 7.11
CA SER A 331 -8.12 -7.46 7.80
C SER A 331 -9.24 -6.75 7.04
N PHE A 332 -9.09 -6.64 5.72
CA PHE A 332 -10.05 -6.02 4.81
C PHE A 332 -11.41 -6.71 4.84
N GLU A 333 -11.45 -8.04 4.74
CA GLU A 333 -12.69 -8.82 4.82
C GLU A 333 -13.43 -8.58 6.13
N ARG A 334 -12.72 -8.60 7.27
CA ARG A 334 -13.33 -8.34 8.58
C ARG A 334 -13.95 -6.95 8.66
N ARG A 335 -13.26 -5.94 8.12
CA ARG A 335 -13.77 -4.56 8.05
C ARG A 335 -15.00 -4.48 7.17
N MET A 336 -14.93 -5.04 5.96
CA MET A 336 -16.03 -5.06 5.00
C MET A 336 -17.29 -5.75 5.55
N VAL A 337 -17.15 -6.85 6.31
CA VAL A 337 -18.31 -7.53 6.92
C VAL A 337 -18.95 -6.67 8.01
N VAL A 338 -18.16 -5.90 8.77
CA VAL A 338 -18.67 -5.00 9.81
C VAL A 338 -19.39 -3.80 9.18
N ASP A 339 -18.80 -3.19 8.16
CA ASP A 339 -19.35 -1.98 7.52
C ASP A 339 -20.51 -2.30 6.57
N HIS A 340 -20.48 -3.50 5.96
CA HIS A 340 -21.46 -3.97 4.98
C HIS A 340 -21.91 -5.41 5.25
N PRO A 341 -22.65 -5.65 6.35
CA PRO A 341 -23.08 -7.00 6.75
C PRO A 341 -23.96 -7.69 5.69
N GLN A 342 -24.68 -6.91 4.87
CA GLN A 342 -25.46 -7.43 3.73
C GLN A 342 -24.59 -8.12 2.67
N LEU A 343 -23.29 -7.84 2.61
CA LEU A 343 -22.35 -8.41 1.64
C LEU A 343 -21.56 -9.61 2.19
N GLN A 344 -21.84 -10.06 3.41
CA GLN A 344 -21.05 -11.10 4.08
C GLN A 344 -20.79 -12.33 3.21
N GLY A 345 -21.81 -12.88 2.55
CA GLY A 345 -21.64 -14.07 1.69
C GLY A 345 -20.74 -13.82 0.48
N LEU A 346 -20.74 -12.60 -0.07
CA LEU A 346 -19.85 -12.20 -1.16
C LEU A 346 -18.41 -12.09 -0.64
N ILE A 347 -18.22 -11.44 0.51
CA ILE A 347 -16.91 -11.22 1.14
C ILE A 347 -16.26 -12.56 1.53
N GLU A 348 -17.00 -13.45 2.19
CA GLU A 348 -16.50 -14.79 2.54
C GLU A 348 -16.06 -15.58 1.30
N SER A 349 -16.82 -15.49 0.21
CA SER A 349 -16.44 -16.15 -1.04
C SER A 349 -15.16 -15.56 -1.65
N SER A 350 -14.97 -14.23 -1.55
CA SER A 350 -13.76 -13.56 -2.04
C SER A 350 -12.50 -14.00 -1.28
N GLY A 351 -12.58 -14.15 0.05
CA GLY A 351 -11.44 -14.56 0.85
C GLY A 351 -10.93 -15.96 0.53
N ILE A 352 -11.84 -16.89 0.22
CA ILE A 352 -11.46 -18.22 -0.26
C ILE A 352 -10.68 -18.12 -1.58
N ILE A 353 -11.15 -17.30 -2.53
CA ILE A 353 -10.50 -17.10 -3.83
C ILE A 353 -9.11 -16.47 -3.66
N VAL A 354 -8.99 -15.43 -2.82
CA VAL A 354 -7.71 -14.79 -2.52
C VAL A 354 -6.71 -15.81 -1.98
N GLN A 355 -7.11 -16.63 -1.01
CA GLN A 355 -6.25 -17.65 -0.43
C GLN A 355 -5.81 -18.70 -1.45
N GLN A 356 -6.73 -19.17 -2.30
CA GLN A 356 -6.43 -20.12 -3.37
C GLN A 356 -5.45 -19.53 -4.39
N MET A 357 -5.67 -18.28 -4.80
CA MET A 357 -4.81 -17.59 -5.77
C MET A 357 -3.39 -17.41 -5.22
N LEU A 358 -3.23 -16.93 -3.98
CA LEU A 358 -1.93 -16.72 -3.33
C LEU A 358 -1.13 -18.02 -3.13
N GLN A 359 -1.81 -19.16 -3.08
CA GLN A 359 -1.19 -20.49 -2.99
C GLN A 359 -0.91 -21.12 -4.37
N SER A 360 -1.51 -20.59 -5.44
CA SER A 360 -1.36 -21.18 -6.77
C SER A 360 0.04 -20.94 -7.35
N ILE A 361 0.61 -21.98 -7.96
CA ILE A 361 1.94 -21.92 -8.60
C ILE A 361 1.98 -20.88 -9.74
N PRO A 362 0.99 -20.78 -10.64
CA PRO A 362 1.01 -19.79 -11.71
C PRO A 362 1.06 -18.36 -11.19
N PHE A 363 0.23 -18.03 -10.19
CA PHE A 363 0.19 -16.69 -9.61
C PHE A 363 1.49 -16.36 -8.87
N ARG A 364 2.04 -17.30 -8.10
CA ARG A 364 3.35 -17.12 -7.45
C ARG A 364 4.47 -16.86 -8.46
N ARG A 365 4.54 -17.62 -9.56
CA ARG A 365 5.53 -17.41 -10.63
C ARG A 365 5.40 -16.03 -11.28
N ARG A 366 4.17 -15.56 -11.45
CA ARG A 366 3.87 -14.22 -11.97
C ARG A 366 4.35 -13.13 -11.00
N LEU A 367 4.14 -13.31 -9.70
CA LEU A 367 4.67 -12.38 -8.69
C LEU A 367 6.20 -12.39 -8.65
N GLU A 368 6.83 -13.56 -8.76
CA GLU A 368 8.29 -13.71 -8.86
C GLU A 368 8.88 -13.01 -10.08
N SER A 369 8.20 -13.05 -11.23
CA SER A 369 8.67 -12.39 -12.43
C SER A 369 8.47 -10.87 -12.40
N LYS A 370 7.36 -10.39 -11.82
CA LYS A 370 7.06 -8.95 -11.72
C LYS A 370 7.77 -8.24 -10.56
N GLN A 371 8.15 -8.97 -9.51
CA GLN A 371 8.79 -8.43 -8.29
C GLN A 371 8.13 -7.16 -7.72
N PRO A 372 6.82 -7.17 -7.44
CA PRO A 372 6.11 -5.94 -7.09
C PRO A 372 6.49 -5.31 -5.75
N TRP A 373 7.23 -6.04 -4.91
CA TRP A 373 7.78 -5.51 -3.68
C TRP A 373 9.06 -4.68 -3.91
N ALA A 374 9.70 -4.79 -5.08
CA ALA A 374 10.99 -4.17 -5.36
C ALA A 374 11.21 -4.00 -6.87
N TYR A 375 11.26 -2.76 -7.37
CA TYR A 375 11.41 -2.50 -8.79
C TYR A 375 12.17 -1.19 -9.08
N PRO A 376 12.85 -1.09 -10.24
CA PRO A 376 13.43 0.16 -10.69
C PRO A 376 12.37 1.05 -11.35
N SER A 377 12.41 2.35 -11.09
CA SER A 377 11.61 3.32 -11.82
C SER A 377 12.13 3.40 -13.25
N GLY A 378 11.29 3.11 -14.23
CA GLY A 378 11.65 3.21 -15.65
C GLY A 378 11.87 4.64 -16.17
N GLY A 379 11.93 5.65 -15.30
CA GLY A 379 12.32 7.01 -15.66
C GLY A 379 13.83 7.16 -15.52
N SER A 380 14.56 7.16 -16.63
CA SER A 380 15.90 7.70 -16.71
C SER A 380 15.86 9.04 -17.45
N LEU A 381 16.92 9.85 -17.32
CA LEU A 381 17.06 11.05 -18.14
C LEU A 381 17.02 10.73 -19.65
N GLU A 382 17.40 9.53 -20.07
CA GLU A 382 17.29 9.06 -21.45
C GLU A 382 15.83 8.87 -21.87
N THR A 383 14.98 8.31 -20.99
CA THR A 383 13.53 8.15 -21.23
C THR A 383 12.79 9.48 -21.31
N LEU A 384 13.35 10.58 -20.78
CA LEU A 384 12.80 11.94 -20.90
C LEU A 384 13.26 12.67 -22.17
N LEU A 385 14.30 12.18 -22.85
CA LEU A 385 14.89 12.77 -24.05
C LEU A 385 14.42 12.07 -25.35
N GLU A 386 13.80 10.90 -25.24
CA GLU A 386 13.02 10.24 -26.29
C GLU A 386 11.56 10.72 -26.30
#